data_AF-A0A0C3BRM5-F1
#
_entry.id   AF-A0A0C3BRM5-F1
#
_cell.length_a   1.000
_cell.length_b   1.000
_cell.length_c   1.000
_cell.angle_alpha   90.00
_cell.angle_beta   90.00
_cell.angle_gamma   90.00
#
_symmetry.space_group_name_H-M   'P 1'
#
loop_
_entity.id
_entity.type
_entity.pdbx_description
1 polymer ?
#
loop_
_entity_poly.entity_id
_entity_poly.type
_entity_poly.pdbx_seq_one_letter_code
_entity_poly.pdbx_strand_id
1 'polypeptide(L)'
;VYRVSWLRAKARFSRWSEELCIVGYEMRWTVNWFKWKEEQWRLRLTDMENEERPPGLDCYCHKQMALWSSLADQAETQFTNVLGHPLYW
;
A
#
# COMPACT_ATOMS: atom_id res chain seq x y z
N VAL A 1 14.91 21.05 -37.34
CA VAL A 1 14.84 21.34 -35.88
C VAL A 1 13.48 21.01 -35.26
N TYR A 2 12.35 21.38 -35.88
CA TYR A 2 10.98 21.16 -35.34
C TYR A 2 10.62 19.70 -35.02
N ARG A 3 10.99 18.75 -35.90
CA ARG A 3 10.69 17.31 -35.73
C ARG A 3 11.30 16.69 -34.47
N VAL A 4 12.54 17.06 -34.14
CA VAL A 4 13.24 16.55 -32.94
C VAL A 4 12.60 17.12 -31.68
N SER A 5 12.25 18.41 -31.67
CA SER A 5 11.56 19.03 -30.54
C SER A 5 10.20 18.37 -30.26
N TRP A 6 9.43 18.07 -31.31
CA TRP A 6 8.16 17.36 -31.19
C TRP A 6 8.34 15.93 -30.66
N LEU A 7 9.29 15.16 -31.19
CA LEU A 7 9.57 13.79 -30.72
C LEU A 7 9.95 13.77 -29.23
N ARG A 8 10.77 14.74 -28.78
CA ARG A 8 11.14 14.87 -27.37
C ARG A 8 9.95 15.23 -26.49
N ALA A 9 9.05 16.10 -26.96
CA ALA A 9 7.83 16.45 -26.24
C ALA A 9 6.88 15.24 -26.13
N LYS A 10 6.68 14.50 -27.22
CA LYS A 10 5.88 13.28 -27.24
C LYS A 10 6.45 12.21 -26.30
N ALA A 11 7.76 11.97 -26.33
CA ALA A 11 8.41 11.00 -25.45
C ALA A 11 8.23 11.36 -23.96
N ARG A 12 8.36 12.64 -23.59
CA ARG A 12 8.07 13.09 -22.23
C ARG A 12 6.62 12.85 -21.85
N PHE A 13 5.68 13.23 -22.72
CA PHE A 13 4.26 13.01 -22.47
C PHE A 13 3.95 11.53 -22.23
N SER A 14 4.42 10.63 -23.11
CA SER A 14 4.24 9.20 -22.95
C SER A 14 4.82 8.67 -21.64
N ARG A 15 6.02 9.14 -21.25
CA ARG A 15 6.62 8.77 -19.97
C ARG A 15 5.79 9.23 -18.77
N TRP A 16 5.32 10.48 -18.78
CA TRP A 16 4.48 10.99 -17.69
C TRP A 16 3.15 10.22 -17.57
N SER A 17 2.55 9.85 -18.71
CA SER A 17 1.33 9.03 -18.71
C SER A 17 1.58 7.63 -18.13
N GLU A 18 2.73 7.04 -18.43
CA GLU A 18 3.15 5.75 -17.86
C GLU A 18 3.42 5.86 -16.35
N GLU A 19 4.21 6.87 -15.94
CA GLU A 19 4.51 7.14 -14.52
C GLU A 19 3.22 7.35 -13.71
N LEU A 20 2.24 8.10 -14.23
CA LEU A 20 0.96 8.30 -13.56
C LEU A 20 0.20 6.98 -13.34
N CYS A 21 0.23 6.09 -14.33
CA CYS A 21 -0.38 4.76 -14.24
C CYS A 21 0.33 3.90 -13.18
N ILE A 22 1.68 3.86 -13.21
CA ILE A 22 2.50 3.10 -12.26
C ILE A 22 2.27 3.58 -10.83
N VAL A 23 2.30 4.88 -10.59
CA VAL A 23 2.07 5.46 -9.25
C VAL A 23 0.71 5.06 -8.69
N GLY A 24 -0.33 5.01 -9.53
CA GLY A 24 -1.64 4.51 -9.13
C GLY A 24 -1.61 3.04 -8.66
N TYR A 25 -0.83 2.18 -9.33
CA TYR A 25 -0.62 0.80 -8.88
C TYR A 25 0.23 0.71 -7.61
N GLU A 26 1.29 1.50 -7.48
CA GLU A 26 2.13 1.54 -6.29
C GLU A 26 1.35 1.94 -5.04
N MET A 27 0.42 2.91 -5.15
CA MET A 27 -0.49 3.29 -4.06
C MET A 27 -1.33 2.09 -3.59
N ARG A 28 -1.89 1.32 -4.52
CA ARG A 28 -2.67 0.10 -4.21
C ARG A 28 -1.83 -0.98 -3.59
N TRP A 29 -0.64 -1.23 -4.14
CA TRP A 29 0.29 -2.21 -3.59
C TRP A 29 0.72 -1.84 -2.18
N THR A 30 0.90 -0.56 -1.90
CA THR A 30 1.22 -0.06 -0.55
C THR A 30 0.11 -0.40 0.45
N VAL A 31 -1.15 -0.10 0.13
CA VAL A 31 -2.31 -0.44 0.98
C VAL A 31 -2.42 -1.96 1.17
N ASN A 32 -2.31 -2.72 0.07
CA ASN A 32 -2.38 -4.18 0.12
C ASN A 32 -1.25 -4.77 0.96
N TRP A 33 -0.06 -4.19 0.92
CA TRP A 33 1.07 -4.63 1.74
C TRP A 33 0.82 -4.38 3.23
N PHE A 34 0.22 -3.25 3.61
CA PHE A 34 -0.19 -3.01 5.00
C PHE A 34 -1.25 -4.02 5.48
N LYS A 35 -2.29 -4.26 4.67
CA LYS A 35 -3.32 -5.28 4.96
C LYS A 35 -2.70 -6.68 5.10
N TRP A 36 -1.76 -7.02 4.21
CA TRP A 36 -1.01 -8.27 4.31
C TRP A 36 -0.16 -8.34 5.59
N LYS A 37 0.51 -7.25 5.99
CA LYS A 37 1.29 -7.20 7.24
C LYS A 37 0.42 -7.42 8.48
N GLU A 38 -0.75 -6.80 8.53
CA GLU A 38 -1.74 -7.05 9.58
C GLU A 38 -2.09 -8.55 9.64
N GLU A 39 -2.40 -9.15 8.49
CA GLU A 39 -2.71 -10.59 8.40
C GLU A 39 -1.55 -11.46 8.87
N GLN A 40 -0.30 -11.12 8.56
CA GLN A 40 0.85 -11.87 9.05
C GLN A 40 0.95 -11.87 10.59
N TRP A 41 0.56 -10.78 11.25
CA TRP A 41 0.50 -10.73 12.72
C TRP A 41 -0.68 -11.52 13.28
N ARG A 42 -1.83 -11.51 12.58
CA ARG A 42 -2.98 -12.36 12.89
C ARG A 42 -2.61 -13.84 12.83
N LEU A 43 -1.98 -14.28 11.74
CA LEU A 43 -1.54 -15.66 11.55
C LEU A 43 -0.53 -16.09 12.62
N ARG A 44 0.44 -15.24 12.96
CA ARG A 44 1.39 -15.54 14.06
C ARG A 44 0.70 -15.76 15.41
N LEU A 45 -0.38 -15.04 15.67
CA LEU A 45 -1.15 -15.20 16.90
C LEU A 45 -1.97 -16.50 16.88
N THR A 46 -2.49 -16.92 15.72
CA THR A 46 -3.28 -18.14 15.58
C THR A 46 -2.44 -19.40 15.53
N ASP A 47 -1.24 -19.33 14.94
CA ASP A 47 -0.39 -20.50 14.70
C ASP A 47 0.41 -20.93 15.94
N MET A 48 0.52 -20.07 16.95
CA MET A 48 1.21 -20.39 18.21
C MET A 48 0.28 -21.06 19.22
N GLU A 49 0.68 -22.26 19.66
CA GLU A 49 0.04 -22.98 20.75
C GLU A 49 0.16 -22.22 22.07
N ASN A 50 -0.83 -22.38 22.96
CA ASN A 50 -0.91 -21.65 24.23
C ASN A 50 0.27 -21.96 25.17
N GLU A 51 0.83 -23.16 25.10
CA GLU A 51 1.94 -23.61 25.95
C GLU A 51 3.28 -22.98 25.56
N GLU A 52 3.44 -22.60 24.29
CA GLU A 52 4.63 -21.93 23.76
C GLU A 52 4.52 -20.40 23.79
N ARG A 53 3.35 -19.87 24.18
CA ARG A 53 3.01 -18.45 24.10
C ARG A 53 3.71 -17.64 25.18
N PRO A 54 4.63 -16.71 24.83
CA PRO A 54 5.25 -15.84 25.81
C PRO A 54 4.25 -14.87 26.43
N PRO A 55 4.44 -14.48 27.71
CA PRO A 55 3.62 -13.44 28.33
C PRO A 55 3.65 -12.14 27.52
N GLY A 56 2.48 -11.60 27.20
CA GLY A 56 2.35 -10.33 26.48
C GLY A 56 2.43 -10.41 24.96
N LEU A 57 2.65 -11.59 24.37
CA LEU A 57 2.61 -11.79 22.91
C LEU A 57 1.28 -11.30 22.33
N ASP A 58 0.16 -11.70 22.93
CA ASP A 58 -1.18 -11.36 22.44
C ASP A 58 -1.38 -9.84 22.37
N CYS A 59 -1.03 -9.15 23.46
CA CYS A 59 -1.11 -7.70 23.52
C CYS A 59 -0.23 -7.05 22.42
N TYR A 60 0.98 -7.57 22.22
CA TYR A 60 1.87 -7.07 21.20
C TYR A 60 1.36 -7.33 19.77
N CYS A 61 0.88 -8.53 19.47
CA CYS A 61 0.30 -8.89 18.19
C CYS A 61 -0.94 -8.03 17.88
N HIS A 62 -1.84 -7.85 18.85
CA HIS A 62 -2.99 -6.96 18.68
C HIS A 62 -2.57 -5.50 18.42
N LYS A 63 -1.55 -5.01 19.13
CA LYS A 63 -0.98 -3.68 18.87
C LYS A 63 -0.43 -3.58 17.43
N GLN A 64 0.28 -4.60 16.95
CA GLN A 64 0.81 -4.64 15.59
C GLN A 64 -0.33 -4.66 14.56
N MET A 65 -1.35 -5.49 14.75
CA MET A 65 -2.52 -5.53 13.87
C MET A 65 -3.19 -4.16 13.78
N ALA A 66 -3.45 -3.51 14.92
CA ALA A 66 -4.05 -2.18 14.95
C ALA A 66 -3.18 -1.11 14.26
N LEU A 67 -1.85 -1.18 14.41
CA LEU A 67 -0.92 -0.29 13.73
C LEU A 67 -1.02 -0.44 12.20
N TRP A 68 -0.94 -1.67 11.70
CA TRP A 68 -0.93 -1.94 10.26
C TRP A 68 -2.29 -1.65 9.61
N SER A 69 -3.39 -1.97 10.30
CA SER A 69 -4.75 -1.60 9.89
C SER A 69 -4.89 -0.07 9.80
N SER A 70 -4.44 0.68 10.81
CA SER A 70 -4.51 2.14 10.78
C SER A 70 -3.68 2.76 9.66
N LEU A 71 -2.50 2.21 9.36
CA LEU A 71 -1.69 2.63 8.22
C LEU A 71 -2.39 2.36 6.89
N ALA A 72 -3.06 1.21 6.75
CA ALA A 72 -3.85 0.89 5.57
C ALA A 72 -4.98 1.90 5.37
N ASP A 73 -5.77 2.19 6.41
CA ASP A 73 -6.90 3.12 6.35
C ASP A 73 -6.46 4.56 6.04
N GLN A 74 -5.36 5.01 6.66
CA GLN A 74 -4.81 6.33 6.41
C GLN A 74 -4.28 6.46 4.97
N ALA A 75 -3.51 5.49 4.50
CA ALA A 75 -2.98 5.49 3.14
C ALA A 75 -4.13 5.44 2.11
N GLU A 76 -5.11 4.58 2.34
CA GLU A 76 -6.32 4.46 1.52
C GLU A 76 -7.07 5.79 1.37
N THR A 77 -7.31 6.46 2.51
CA THR A 77 -7.97 7.76 2.56
C THR A 77 -7.17 8.82 1.81
N GLN A 78 -5.87 8.93 2.10
CA GLN A 78 -5.00 9.94 1.49
C GLN A 78 -4.86 9.74 -0.03
N PHE A 79 -4.64 8.51 -0.48
CA PHE A 79 -4.50 8.21 -1.90
C PHE A 79 -5.81 8.42 -2.67
N THR A 80 -6.95 8.01 -2.09
CA THR A 80 -8.27 8.28 -2.68
C THR A 80 -8.51 9.79 -2.85
N ASN A 81 -8.14 10.59 -1.85
CA ASN A 81 -8.25 12.05 -1.92
C ASN A 81 -7.34 12.65 -3.00
N VAL A 82 -6.10 12.15 -3.15
CA VAL A 82 -5.15 12.62 -4.17
C VAL A 82 -5.58 12.24 -5.58
N LEU A 83 -6.12 11.04 -5.77
CA LEU A 83 -6.60 10.55 -7.06
C LEU A 83 -7.95 11.16 -7.47
N GLY A 84 -8.73 11.66 -6.51
CA GLY A 84 -10.09 12.17 -6.76
C GLY A 84 -11.10 11.07 -7.08
N HIS A 85 -10.72 9.80 -6.90
CA HIS A 85 -11.56 8.62 -7.09
C HIS A 85 -11.10 7.50 -6.15
N PRO A 86 -11.96 6.50 -5.87
CA PRO A 86 -11.58 5.35 -5.04
C PRO A 86 -10.35 4.60 -5.56
N LEU A 87 -9.54 4.09 -4.63
CA LEU A 87 -8.37 3.24 -4.93
C LEU A 87 -8.74 1.95 -5.64
N TYR A 88 -9.89 1.36 -5.33
CA TYR A 88 -10.45 0.18 -5.98
C TYR A 88 -11.66 0.58 -6.84
N TRP A 89 -11.80 -0.04 -8.01
CA TRP A 89 -12.91 0.14 -8.94
C TRP A 89 -14.01 -0.88 -8.71
#